data_AF-A0A368H5C8-F1
#
_entry.id   AF-A0A368H5C8-F1
#
_cell.length_a   1.000
_cell.length_b   1.000
_cell.length_c   1.000
_cell.angle_alpha   90.00
_cell.angle_beta   90.00
_cell.angle_gamma   90.00
#
_symmetry.space_group_name_H-M   'P 1'
#
loop_
_entity.id
_entity.type
_entity.pdbx_description
1 polymer ?
#
loop_
_entity_poly.entity_id
_entity_poly.type
_entity_poly.pdbx_seq_one_letter_code
_entity_poly.pdbx_strand_id
1 'polypeptide(L)'
;MQRRSGPYEPPKLKPFQGAGVRLGAVVPQVVSSAAPSSSSPAAQDSENNLDKAQAGVELDNNSPVTQVQIRLPNGQRVSGKFNHAHTVSVIRNFLVTAYPDMAATAFQLMTTFPNKMSIKEWLGIDKMQKFVRIIRQMGGVKAALKKRYL
;
A
#
# COMPACT_ATOMS: atom_id res chain seq x y z
N MET A 1 -48.52 10.52 -49.66
CA MET A 1 -47.29 9.68 -49.77
C MET A 1 -46.36 10.33 -50.78
N GLN A 2 -45.36 11.10 -50.34
CA GLN A 2 -44.48 11.85 -51.24
C GLN A 2 -43.38 10.91 -51.76
N ARG A 3 -43.43 10.54 -53.05
CA ARG A 3 -42.38 9.74 -53.69
C ARG A 3 -41.21 10.68 -54.02
N ARG A 4 -40.09 10.52 -53.30
CA ARG A 4 -38.83 11.22 -53.62
C ARG A 4 -38.25 10.60 -54.90
N SER A 5 -38.51 11.21 -56.06
CA SER A 5 -37.85 10.87 -57.32
C SER A 5 -36.69 11.86 -57.55
N GLY A 6 -35.50 11.46 -57.12
CA GLY A 6 -34.24 12.11 -57.48
C GLY A 6 -33.19 11.04 -57.81
N PRO A 7 -32.18 11.36 -58.64
CA PRO A 7 -31.11 10.41 -58.96
C PRO A 7 -30.44 9.92 -57.68
N TYR A 8 -30.26 8.59 -57.58
CA TYR A 8 -29.68 7.95 -56.40
C TYR A 8 -28.22 8.40 -56.22
N GLU A 9 -27.95 9.12 -55.14
CA GLU A 9 -26.59 9.48 -54.75
C GLU A 9 -26.09 8.47 -53.71
N PRO A 10 -25.08 7.64 -54.03
CA PRO A 10 -24.60 6.63 -53.09
C PRO A 10 -24.00 7.32 -51.85
N PRO A 11 -24.41 6.91 -50.63
CA PRO A 11 -23.87 7.52 -49.42
C PRO A 11 -22.37 7.26 -49.33
N LYS A 12 -21.61 8.31 -49.01
CA LYS A 12 -20.15 8.22 -48.84
C LYS A 12 -19.82 7.30 -47.67
N LEU A 13 -19.41 6.07 -47.97
CA LEU A 13 -18.95 5.08 -47.00
C LEU A 13 -17.66 5.59 -46.36
N LYS A 14 -17.69 5.84 -45.05
CA LYS A 14 -16.50 6.14 -44.25
C LYS A 14 -16.07 4.87 -43.52
N PRO A 15 -15.08 4.12 -44.03
CA PRO A 15 -14.64 2.89 -43.39
C PRO A 15 -13.96 3.20 -42.03
N PHE A 16 -14.13 2.29 -41.08
CA PHE A 16 -13.57 2.35 -39.71
C PHE A 16 -14.07 3.53 -38.85
N GLN A 17 -15.37 3.82 -38.92
CA GLN A 17 -16.00 4.70 -37.92
C GLN A 17 -16.43 3.93 -36.67
N GLY A 18 -16.05 4.47 -35.52
CA GLY A 18 -16.34 3.91 -34.20
C GLY A 18 -15.20 4.22 -33.24
N ALA A 19 -15.51 4.64 -32.02
CA ALA A 19 -14.50 4.77 -30.98
C ALA A 19 -14.14 3.36 -30.49
N GLY A 20 -12.87 2.94 -30.63
CA GLY A 20 -12.41 1.66 -30.11
C GLY A 20 -12.29 1.70 -28.58
N VAL A 21 -13.04 0.85 -27.88
CA VAL A 21 -12.90 0.66 -26.43
C VAL A 21 -11.94 -0.49 -26.19
N ARG A 22 -10.81 -0.22 -25.53
CA ARG A 22 -9.84 -1.24 -25.15
C ARG A 22 -10.42 -2.12 -24.04
N LEU A 23 -10.68 -3.39 -24.34
CA LEU A 23 -11.05 -4.40 -23.34
C LEU A 23 -9.77 -4.95 -22.69
N GLY A 24 -9.23 -4.18 -21.76
CA GLY A 24 -8.08 -4.52 -20.93
C GLY A 24 -7.97 -3.45 -19.86
N ALA A 25 -7.89 -3.86 -18.59
CA ALA A 25 -8.04 -2.98 -17.43
C ALA A 25 -6.96 -1.89 -17.38
N VAL A 26 -7.20 -0.77 -18.06
CA VAL A 26 -6.64 0.52 -17.66
C VAL A 26 -7.57 1.01 -16.57
N VAL A 27 -7.06 0.97 -15.33
CA VAL A 27 -7.64 1.68 -14.18
C VAL A 27 -8.15 3.03 -14.67
N PRO A 28 -9.44 3.37 -14.50
CA PRO A 28 -9.97 4.61 -15.02
C PRO A 28 -9.18 5.78 -14.43
N GLN A 29 -8.46 6.52 -15.27
CA GLN A 29 -7.98 7.84 -14.90
C GLN A 29 -9.21 8.76 -14.93
N VAL A 30 -9.80 8.94 -13.75
CA VAL A 30 -10.85 9.92 -13.53
C VAL A 30 -10.23 11.29 -13.72
N VAL A 31 -10.37 11.86 -14.92
CA VAL A 31 -10.20 13.29 -15.14
C VAL A 31 -11.40 14.00 -14.52
N SER A 32 -11.37 14.15 -13.20
CA SER A 32 -12.29 15.08 -12.55
C SER A 32 -11.74 16.48 -12.77
N SER A 33 -12.48 17.27 -13.54
CA SER A 33 -12.39 18.72 -13.55
C SER A 33 -12.27 19.23 -12.11
N ALA A 34 -11.26 20.07 -11.86
CA ALA A 34 -11.02 20.68 -10.57
C ALA A 34 -12.03 21.80 -10.29
N ALA A 35 -12.67 21.77 -9.12
CA ALA A 35 -13.05 22.93 -8.31
C ALA A 35 -13.46 22.47 -6.89
N PRO A 36 -13.30 23.32 -5.85
CA PRO A 36 -12.89 22.88 -4.52
C PRO A 36 -14.05 22.61 -3.54
N SER A 37 -13.72 21.84 -2.50
CA SER A 37 -14.37 21.79 -1.18
C SER A 37 -15.91 21.71 -1.14
N SER A 38 -16.43 20.50 -1.07
CA SER A 38 -17.70 20.25 -0.38
C SER A 38 -17.48 19.15 0.67
N SER A 39 -17.42 19.59 1.93
CA SER A 39 -17.51 18.73 3.10
C SER A 39 -18.84 17.98 3.05
N SER A 40 -18.78 16.70 2.67
CA SER A 40 -19.91 15.78 2.81
C SER A 40 -20.07 15.44 4.30
N PRO A 41 -21.29 15.46 4.87
CA PRO A 41 -21.49 15.27 6.31
C PRO A 41 -21.00 13.90 6.83
N ALA A 42 -20.88 12.90 5.95
CA ALA A 42 -20.33 11.58 6.29
C ALA A 42 -18.83 11.60 6.68
N ALA A 43 -18.07 12.61 6.25
CA ALA A 43 -16.65 12.75 6.61
C ALA A 43 -16.47 13.22 8.07
N GLN A 44 -17.34 14.12 8.56
CA GLN A 44 -17.24 14.64 9.92
C GLN A 44 -17.59 13.58 10.98
N ASP A 45 -18.57 12.71 10.71
CA ASP A 45 -18.87 11.60 11.60
C ASP A 45 -17.72 10.60 11.65
N SER A 46 -17.05 10.37 10.52
CA SER A 46 -15.89 9.48 10.44
C SER A 46 -14.72 10.00 11.28
N GLU A 47 -14.41 11.30 11.21
CA GLU A 47 -13.34 11.92 12.03
C GLU A 47 -13.61 11.79 13.53
N ASN A 48 -14.83 12.11 13.99
CA ASN A 48 -15.19 11.99 15.40
C ASN A 48 -15.14 10.54 15.92
N ASN A 49 -15.50 9.57 15.08
CA ASN A 49 -15.41 8.15 15.43
C ASN A 49 -13.97 7.65 15.43
N LEU A 50 -13.09 8.22 14.60
CA LEU A 50 -11.66 7.93 14.61
C LEU A 50 -11.00 8.39 15.91
N ASP A 51 -11.32 9.59 16.39
CA ASP A 51 -10.79 10.09 17.66
C ASP A 51 -11.24 9.23 18.84
N LYS A 52 -12.50 8.80 18.85
CA LYS A 52 -13.02 7.84 19.85
C LYS A 52 -12.33 6.48 19.75
N ALA A 53 -12.14 5.97 18.54
CA ALA A 53 -11.44 4.71 18.31
C ALA A 53 -9.99 4.79 18.79
N GLN A 54 -9.31 5.92 18.56
CA GLN A 54 -7.95 6.15 19.02
C GLN A 54 -7.87 6.27 20.55
N ALA A 55 -8.84 6.94 21.18
CA ALA A 55 -8.92 7.03 22.63
C ALA A 55 -9.14 5.66 23.29
N GLY A 56 -9.79 4.72 22.59
CA GLY A 56 -9.93 3.34 23.04
C GLY A 56 -8.66 2.48 22.88
N VAL A 57 -7.62 2.99 22.21
CA VAL A 57 -6.32 2.33 22.13
C VAL A 57 -5.46 2.81 23.29
N GLU A 58 -5.16 1.91 24.23
CA GLU A 58 -4.24 2.24 25.33
C GLU A 58 -2.83 2.49 24.79
N LEU A 59 -2.37 3.73 24.89
CA LEU A 59 -1.02 4.14 24.50
C LEU A 59 -0.14 4.26 25.74
N ASP A 60 0.86 3.39 25.84
CA ASP A 60 1.95 3.54 26.81
C ASP A 60 3.05 4.43 26.22
N ASN A 61 3.29 5.58 26.85
CA ASN A 61 4.30 6.56 26.43
C ASN A 61 5.74 6.10 26.69
N ASN A 62 5.94 5.05 27.48
CA ASN A 62 7.27 4.49 27.76
C ASN A 62 7.74 3.50 26.68
N SER A 63 6.83 3.10 25.79
CA SER A 63 7.08 2.18 24.69
C SER A 63 7.17 2.93 23.36
N PRO A 64 7.89 2.39 22.36
CA PRO A 64 7.93 3.00 21.03
C PRO A 64 6.53 3.00 20.38
N VAL A 65 6.08 4.19 20.00
CA VAL A 65 4.81 4.43 19.29
C VAL A 65 5.06 4.43 17.79
N THR A 66 4.26 3.69 17.04
CA THR A 66 4.21 3.69 15.58
C THR A 66 2.88 4.25 15.08
N GLN A 67 2.97 4.97 13.96
CA GLN A 67 1.78 5.37 13.22
C GLN A 67 1.54 4.38 12.09
N VAL A 68 0.35 3.77 12.09
CA VAL A 68 -0.06 2.79 11.08
C VAL A 68 -1.07 3.45 10.16
N GLN A 69 -0.76 3.48 8.87
CA GLN A 69 -1.69 3.92 7.84
C GLN A 69 -2.39 2.72 7.21
N ILE A 70 -3.70 2.73 7.26
CA ILE A 70 -4.59 1.65 6.82
C ILE A 70 -5.34 2.16 5.60
N ARG A 71 -5.37 1.33 4.55
CA ARG A 71 -6.14 1.61 3.34
C ARG A 71 -7.43 0.82 3.36
N LEU A 72 -8.55 1.50 3.25
CA LEU A 72 -9.88 0.91 3.25
C LEU A 72 -10.29 0.49 1.83
N PRO A 73 -11.23 -0.46 1.68
CA PRO A 73 -11.77 -0.90 0.39
C PRO A 73 -12.53 0.21 -0.35
N ASN A 74 -13.07 1.20 0.37
CA ASN A 74 -13.66 2.41 -0.22
C ASN A 74 -12.62 3.37 -0.84
N GLY A 75 -11.32 3.03 -0.76
CA GLY A 75 -10.22 3.82 -1.28
C GLY A 75 -9.69 4.90 -0.32
N GLN A 76 -10.40 5.17 0.78
CA GLN A 76 -9.94 6.10 1.80
C GLN A 76 -8.75 5.53 2.60
N ARG A 77 -7.99 6.44 3.21
CA ARG A 77 -6.85 6.12 4.06
C ARG A 77 -7.12 6.64 5.45
N VAL A 78 -6.80 5.81 6.44
CA VAL A 78 -7.02 6.09 7.85
C VAL A 78 -5.71 5.87 8.57
N SER A 79 -5.36 6.73 9.51
CA SER A 79 -4.14 6.59 10.30
C SER A 79 -4.47 6.47 11.79
N GLY A 80 -3.93 5.45 12.44
CA GLY A 80 -3.97 5.28 13.89
C GLY A 80 -2.57 5.24 14.48
N LYS A 81 -2.46 5.52 15.78
CA LYS A 81 -1.21 5.45 16.54
C LYS A 81 -1.31 4.22 17.44
N PHE A 82 -0.26 3.41 17.46
CA PHE A 82 -0.23 2.15 18.18
C PHE A 82 1.16 1.91 18.76
N ASN A 83 1.26 1.14 19.82
CA ASN A 83 2.53 0.66 20.33
C ASN A 83 2.96 -0.63 19.62
N HIS A 84 4.26 -0.92 19.62
CA HIS A 84 4.79 -2.16 19.01
C HIS A 84 4.27 -3.45 19.68
N ALA A 85 3.82 -3.37 20.93
CA ALA A 85 3.25 -4.50 21.67
C ALA A 85 1.81 -4.83 21.26
N HIS A 86 1.13 -3.95 20.53
CA HIS A 86 -0.26 -4.15 20.15
C HIS A 86 -0.42 -5.22 19.09
N THR A 87 -1.47 -6.01 19.22
CA THR A 87 -1.78 -7.09 18.28
C THR A 87 -2.63 -6.60 17.10
N VAL A 88 -2.66 -7.40 16.04
CA VAL A 88 -3.52 -7.14 14.87
C VAL A 88 -5.01 -7.07 15.25
N SER A 89 -5.42 -7.73 16.35
CA SER A 89 -6.79 -7.64 16.86
C SER A 89 -7.14 -6.21 17.31
N VAL A 90 -6.21 -5.49 17.93
CA VAL A 90 -6.41 -4.10 18.36
C VAL A 90 -6.66 -3.21 17.14
N ILE A 91 -5.90 -3.41 16.07
CA ILE A 91 -6.07 -2.69 14.80
C ILE A 91 -7.44 -2.98 14.17
N ARG A 92 -7.90 -4.24 14.22
CA ARG A 92 -9.25 -4.60 13.75
C ARG A 92 -10.32 -3.90 14.58
N ASN A 93 -10.21 -3.91 15.90
CA ASN A 93 -11.16 -3.27 16.80
C ASN A 93 -11.19 -1.75 16.56
N PHE A 94 -10.03 -1.12 16.38
CA PHE A 94 -9.93 0.29 16.01
C PHE A 94 -10.73 0.60 14.74
N LEU A 95 -10.61 -0.24 13.70
CA LEU A 95 -11.36 -0.05 12.45
C LEU A 95 -12.85 -0.25 12.61
N VAL A 96 -13.28 -1.23 13.41
CA VAL A 96 -14.69 -1.50 13.68
C VAL A 96 -15.34 -0.36 14.46
N THR A 97 -14.62 0.23 15.42
CA THR A 97 -15.10 1.39 16.19
C THR A 97 -15.15 2.65 15.33
N ALA A 98 -14.16 2.85 14.46
CA ALA A 98 -14.12 4.00 13.56
C ALA A 98 -15.13 3.91 12.42
N TYR A 99 -15.35 2.71 11.88
CA TYR A 99 -16.22 2.42 10.74
C TYR A 99 -17.18 1.28 11.11
N PRO A 100 -18.35 1.59 11.70
CA PRO A 100 -19.30 0.57 12.10
C PRO A 100 -19.81 -0.27 10.91
N ASP A 101 -19.79 0.28 9.69
CA ASP A 101 -20.11 -0.45 8.46
C ASP A 101 -19.19 -1.66 8.22
N MET A 102 -17.94 -1.61 8.69
CA MET A 102 -17.01 -2.72 8.59
C MET A 102 -17.25 -3.81 9.64
N ALA A 103 -17.98 -3.51 10.71
CA ALA A 103 -18.33 -4.50 11.73
C ALA A 103 -19.15 -5.66 11.14
N ALA A 104 -20.00 -5.36 10.16
CA ALA A 104 -20.88 -6.33 9.52
C ALA A 104 -20.20 -7.12 8.39
N THR A 105 -19.01 -6.71 7.94
CA THR A 105 -18.34 -7.31 6.77
C THR A 105 -17.09 -8.07 7.17
N ALA A 106 -16.90 -9.26 6.59
CA ALA A 106 -15.66 -10.01 6.79
C ALA A 106 -14.53 -9.36 5.96
N PHE A 107 -13.47 -8.93 6.63
CA PHE A 107 -12.29 -8.36 5.97
C PHE A 107 -10.98 -8.96 6.51
N GLN A 108 -9.92 -8.86 5.72
CA GLN A 108 -8.57 -9.26 6.08
C GLN A 108 -7.60 -8.09 5.91
N LEU A 109 -6.70 -7.93 6.87
CA LEU A 109 -5.62 -6.95 6.79
C LEU A 109 -4.45 -7.56 6.02
N MET A 110 -3.97 -6.82 5.02
CA MET A 110 -2.81 -7.21 4.20
C MET A 110 -1.77 -6.08 4.25
N THR A 111 -0.50 -6.45 4.35
CA THR A 111 0.63 -5.52 4.22
C THR A 111 1.21 -5.59 2.81
N THR A 112 1.63 -4.45 2.27
CA THR A 112 2.26 -4.34 0.95
C THR A 112 3.76 -4.57 0.99
N PHE A 113 4.39 -4.46 2.16
CA PHE A 113 5.84 -4.60 2.34
C PHE A 113 6.18 -5.43 3.59
N PRO A 114 7.19 -6.31 3.49
CA PRO A 114 7.33 -7.36 2.49
C PRO A 114 6.58 -8.63 2.92
N ASN A 115 5.86 -9.25 1.97
CA ASN A 115 5.40 -10.62 2.09
C ASN A 115 6.61 -11.56 2.03
N LYS A 116 7.04 -12.04 3.20
CA LYS A 116 8.18 -12.94 3.44
C LYS A 116 9.55 -12.32 3.12
N MET A 117 10.24 -11.84 4.17
CA MET A 117 11.68 -11.67 4.16
C MET A 117 12.33 -13.00 3.78
N SER A 118 12.91 -13.10 2.59
CA SER A 118 13.82 -14.18 2.27
C SER A 118 14.97 -14.15 3.28
N ILE A 119 15.19 -15.26 3.96
CA ILE A 119 16.28 -15.58 4.88
C ILE A 119 17.71 -15.28 4.36
N LYS A 120 17.85 -14.76 3.13
CA LYS A 120 19.12 -14.32 2.53
C LYS A 120 19.73 -13.07 3.18
N GLU A 121 18.96 -12.25 3.89
CA GLU A 121 19.50 -11.08 4.59
C GLU A 121 20.27 -11.45 5.88
N TRP A 122 20.07 -12.65 6.45
CA TRP A 122 20.62 -13.01 7.77
C TRP A 122 22.08 -13.48 7.74
N LEU A 123 22.74 -13.47 6.59
CA LEU A 123 24.13 -13.90 6.44
C LEU A 123 24.99 -12.98 5.55
N GLY A 124 24.45 -11.84 5.13
CA GLY A 124 25.07 -10.94 4.16
C GLY A 124 26.02 -9.93 4.80
N ILE A 125 27.26 -9.89 4.29
CA ILE A 125 28.21 -8.77 4.38
C ILE A 125 28.94 -8.60 5.74
N ASP A 126 28.27 -8.66 6.88
CA ASP A 126 28.92 -8.34 8.17
C ASP A 126 29.95 -9.40 8.62
N LYS A 127 29.69 -10.69 8.35
CA LYS A 127 30.68 -11.75 8.58
C LYS A 127 31.88 -11.65 7.63
N MET A 128 31.67 -11.23 6.38
CA MET A 128 32.74 -11.06 5.40
C MET A 128 33.63 -9.86 5.72
N GLN A 129 33.06 -8.75 6.20
CA GLN A 129 33.83 -7.59 6.66
C GLN A 129 34.69 -7.93 7.89
N LYS A 130 34.15 -8.74 8.82
CA LYS A 130 34.92 -9.22 9.98
C LYS A 130 36.09 -10.12 9.56
N PHE A 131 35.89 -10.98 8.56
CA PHE A 131 36.95 -11.87 8.04
C PHE A 131 38.05 -11.09 7.30
N VAL A 132 37.69 -10.10 6.47
CA VAL A 132 38.65 -9.22 5.78
C VAL A 132 39.46 -8.39 6.79
N ARG A 133 38.83 -7.92 7.88
CA ARG A 133 39.50 -7.17 8.94
C ARG A 133 40.52 -8.03 9.71
N ILE A 134 40.22 -9.30 9.95
CA ILE A 134 41.13 -10.26 10.59
C ILE A 134 42.33 -10.57 9.67
N ILE A 135 42.11 -10.79 8.38
CA ILE A 135 43.18 -11.03 7.39
C ILE A 135 44.11 -9.80 7.25
N ARG A 136 43.57 -8.59 7.42
CA ARG A 136 44.35 -7.34 7.40
C ARG A 136 45.14 -7.11 8.69
N GLN A 137 44.60 -7.52 9.85
CA GLN A 137 45.28 -7.42 11.15
C GLN A 137 46.42 -8.44 11.30
N MET A 138 46.35 -9.57 10.60
CA MET A 138 47.40 -10.60 10.59
C MET A 138 48.53 -10.39 9.56
N GLY A 139 48.64 -9.21 8.93
CA GLY A 139 49.76 -8.88 8.05
C GLY A 139 49.68 -9.49 6.64
N GLY A 140 48.48 -9.83 6.17
CA GLY A 140 48.23 -10.35 4.82
C GLY A 140 48.36 -11.87 4.71
N VAL A 141 47.75 -12.44 3.66
CA VAL A 141 47.55 -13.89 3.46
C VAL A 141 48.87 -14.68 3.42
N LYS A 142 50.00 -14.03 3.10
CA LYS A 142 51.34 -14.66 3.08
C LYS A 142 51.87 -15.02 4.47
N ALA A 143 51.44 -14.34 5.54
CA ALA A 143 51.87 -14.65 6.91
C ALA A 143 51.05 -15.79 7.54
N ALA A 144 49.80 -15.96 7.13
CA ALA A 144 48.88 -16.93 7.73
C ALA A 144 49.23 -18.40 7.40
N LEU A 145 49.97 -18.67 6.31
CA LEU A 145 50.37 -20.03 5.95
C LEU A 145 51.76 -20.48 6.44
N LYS A 146 52.52 -19.63 7.16
CA LYS A 146 53.88 -20.01 7.61
C LYS A 146 54.00 -20.41 9.10
N LYS A 147 52.93 -20.33 9.89
CA LYS A 147 52.93 -20.73 11.32
C LYS A 147 52.26 -22.08 11.62
N ARG A 148 52.16 -22.97 10.61
CA ARG A 148 51.72 -24.36 10.81
C ARG A 148 52.72 -25.43 10.37
N TYR A 149 53.89 -25.01 9.89
CA TYR A 149 55.02 -25.91 9.64
C TYR A 149 56.32 -25.15 9.95
N LEU A 150 56.57 -24.96 11.24
CA LEU A 150 57.86 -25.11 11.94
C LEU A 150 57.58 -24.90 13.44
#